data_AF-S1NE41-F1
#
_entry.id   AF-S1NE41-F1
#
_cell.length_a   1.000
_cell.length_b   1.000
_cell.length_c   1.000
_cell.angle_alpha   90.00
_cell.angle_beta   90.00
_cell.angle_gamma   90.00
#
_symmetry.space_group_name_H-M   'P 1'
#
loop_
_entity.id
_entity.type
_entity.pdbx_description
1 polymer ?
#
loop_
_entity_poly.entity_id
_entity_poly.type
_entity_poly.pdbx_seq_one_letter_code
_entity_poly.pdbx_strand_id
1 'polypeptide(L)'
;MKKNIYLPIGLLVFGMLIFGLTVLESIQYTIFFIFCCLFFIGAAMAVKHFLNDALLPKSFVYALATSVFFSLLFNSEFLEELTDDFHEVLLDLFLASLLLTAVFAVYFSWNQWRSQPKKTNYPKLSKVKQQNYYALGMTDSEIELFRDTMYQAKMQIEQLQANILSNSKLKALDLRRDCLKISKALFKEIVKNPKRLADASHFLYTHLPNLVDLTNKYIEINQHEIKNKEAYDKLEEGIQVIDQLAVLIGKDYQDFVADDLEDLDLEINVARKHIDRNADDQNLQF
;
A
#
# COMPACT_ATOMS: atom_id res chain seq x y z
N MET A 1 10.32 0.78 44.70
CA MET A 1 10.24 -0.45 45.54
C MET A 1 10.14 -1.67 44.63
N LYS A 2 11.23 -2.42 44.43
CA LYS A 2 11.23 -3.67 43.65
C LYS A 2 10.54 -4.76 44.47
N LYS A 3 9.36 -5.21 44.05
CA LYS A 3 8.68 -6.37 44.67
C LYS A 3 9.49 -7.63 44.35
N ASN A 4 9.87 -8.34 45.41
CA ASN A 4 10.79 -9.46 45.41
C ASN A 4 10.10 -10.71 44.81
N ILE A 5 10.18 -10.86 43.48
CA ILE A 5 9.61 -11.99 42.70
C ILE A 5 10.32 -13.33 43.01
N TYR A 6 11.46 -13.31 43.71
CA TYR A 6 12.25 -14.51 44.00
C TYR A 6 11.68 -15.40 45.10
N LEU A 7 10.84 -14.87 46.01
CA LEU A 7 10.23 -15.66 47.09
C LEU A 7 9.21 -16.72 46.59
N PRO A 8 8.24 -16.39 45.70
CA PRO A 8 7.31 -17.39 45.18
C PRO A 8 7.99 -18.39 44.23
N ILE A 9 9.03 -17.97 43.49
CA ILE A 9 9.78 -18.88 42.61
C ILE A 9 10.58 -19.89 43.44
N GLY A 10 11.19 -19.45 44.55
CA GLY A 10 11.91 -20.34 45.47
C GLY A 10 11.01 -21.41 46.09
N LEU A 11 9.78 -21.04 46.50
CA LEU A 11 8.79 -21.99 47.03
C LEU A 11 8.27 -22.98 45.97
N LEU A 12 8.12 -22.53 44.71
CA LEU A 12 7.68 -23.37 43.60
C LEU A 12 8.77 -24.39 43.21
N VAL A 13 10.04 -23.96 43.16
CA VAL A 13 11.19 -24.86 42.91
C VAL A 13 11.39 -25.85 44.06
N PHE A 14 11.17 -25.42 45.31
CA PHE A 14 11.26 -26.31 46.47
C PHE A 14 10.12 -27.34 46.51
N GLY A 15 8.90 -26.93 46.15
CA GLY A 15 7.77 -27.84 45.96
C GLY A 15 7.99 -28.85 44.83
N MET A 16 8.57 -28.40 43.70
CA MET A 16 8.93 -29.28 42.59
C MET A 16 10.06 -30.26 42.92
N LEU A 17 11.03 -29.86 43.75
CA LEU A 17 12.11 -30.76 44.20
C LEU A 17 11.62 -31.81 45.19
N ILE A 18 10.74 -31.44 46.13
CA ILE A 18 10.14 -32.40 47.07
C ILE A 18 9.24 -33.38 46.31
N PHE A 19 8.43 -32.89 45.37
CA PHE A 19 7.57 -33.73 44.55
C PHE A 19 8.38 -34.66 43.62
N GLY A 20 9.48 -34.15 43.04
CA GLY A 20 10.41 -34.96 42.23
C GLY A 20 11.16 -36.03 43.02
N LEU A 21 11.43 -35.81 44.32
CA LEU A 21 12.09 -36.79 45.20
C LEU A 21 11.15 -37.93 45.64
N THR A 22 9.83 -37.71 45.66
CA THR A 22 8.83 -38.75 45.95
C THR A 22 8.35 -39.53 44.72
N VAL A 23 8.66 -39.07 43.50
CA VAL A 23 8.18 -39.64 42.23
C VAL A 23 9.37 -40.14 41.39
N LEU A 24 10.24 -40.93 42.01
CA LEU A 24 11.45 -41.48 41.38
C LEU A 24 11.36 -43.00 41.14
N GLU A 25 10.14 -43.54 41.03
CA GLU A 25 9.92 -44.98 40.75
C GLU A 25 9.13 -45.29 39.47
N SER A 26 8.71 -44.33 38.64
CA SER A 26 8.21 -44.69 37.30
C SER A 26 8.53 -43.64 36.23
N ILE A 27 9.16 -44.12 35.15
CA ILE A 27 9.50 -43.39 33.92
C ILE A 27 8.25 -42.72 33.30
N GLN A 28 7.07 -43.27 33.55
CA GLN A 28 5.79 -42.76 33.04
C GLN A 28 5.45 -41.37 33.59
N TYR A 29 5.69 -41.12 34.88
CA TYR A 29 5.43 -39.80 35.48
C TYR A 29 6.42 -38.74 35.01
N THR A 30 7.66 -39.15 34.68
CA THR A 30 8.67 -38.24 34.13
C THR A 30 8.29 -37.80 32.71
N ILE A 31 7.80 -38.72 31.88
CA ILE A 31 7.31 -38.41 30.53
C ILE A 31 6.06 -37.52 30.61
N PHE A 32 5.11 -37.83 31.49
CA PHE A 32 3.92 -37.00 31.69
C PHE A 32 4.28 -35.58 32.15
N PHE A 33 5.23 -35.45 33.09
CA PHE A 33 5.73 -34.15 33.55
C PHE A 33 6.39 -33.34 32.42
N ILE A 34 7.14 -33.99 31.52
CA ILE A 34 7.74 -33.33 30.35
C ILE A 34 6.64 -32.85 29.38
N PHE A 35 5.62 -33.67 29.11
CA PHE A 35 4.49 -33.28 28.26
C PHE A 35 3.69 -32.10 28.85
N CYS A 36 3.42 -32.11 30.16
CA CYS A 36 2.79 -30.97 30.83
C CYS A 36 3.64 -29.71 30.70
N CYS A 37 4.96 -29.81 30.90
CA CYS A 37 5.87 -28.67 30.73
C CYS A 37 5.82 -28.11 29.30
N LEU A 38 5.83 -28.98 28.28
CA LEU A 38 5.73 -28.56 26.87
C LEU A 38 4.37 -27.94 26.54
N PHE A 39 3.27 -28.48 27.07
CA PHE A 39 1.94 -27.90 26.94
C PHE A 39 1.87 -26.51 27.58
N PHE A 40 2.46 -26.30 28.76
CA PHE A 40 2.54 -24.99 29.41
C PHE A 40 3.34 -23.97 28.59
N ILE A 41 4.46 -24.39 28.01
CA ILE A 41 5.26 -23.52 27.13
C ILE A 41 4.46 -23.14 25.88
N GLY A 42 3.77 -24.10 25.26
CA GLY A 42 2.90 -23.88 24.11
C GLY A 42 1.72 -22.96 24.41
N ALA A 43 1.00 -23.22 25.50
CA ALA A 43 -0.12 -22.39 25.96
C ALA A 43 0.34 -20.97 26.31
N ALA A 44 1.49 -20.81 26.97
CA ALA A 44 2.05 -19.49 27.28
C ALA A 44 2.43 -18.70 26.01
N MET A 45 2.94 -19.38 24.97
CA MET A 45 3.24 -18.76 23.68
C MET A 45 1.98 -18.39 22.89
N ALA A 46 0.97 -19.27 22.85
CA ALA A 46 -0.33 -19.01 22.22
C ALA A 46 -1.07 -17.86 22.91
N VAL A 47 -1.08 -17.84 24.24
CA VAL A 47 -1.64 -16.76 25.06
C VAL A 47 -0.90 -15.45 24.82
N LYS A 48 0.44 -15.44 24.73
CA LYS A 48 1.22 -14.23 24.39
C LYS A 48 0.85 -13.66 23.02
N HIS A 49 0.56 -14.52 22.03
CA HIS A 49 0.18 -14.09 20.70
C HIS A 49 -1.27 -13.57 20.63
N PHE A 50 -2.20 -14.23 21.33
CA PHE A 50 -3.62 -13.87 21.40
C PHE A 50 -3.89 -12.62 22.28
N LEU A 51 -3.10 -12.41 23.33
CA LEU A 51 -3.22 -11.28 24.26
C LEU A 51 -2.79 -9.92 23.68
N ASN A 52 -2.34 -9.87 22.42
CA ASN A 52 -2.07 -8.57 21.78
C ASN A 52 -3.37 -7.85 21.41
N ASP A 53 -4.50 -8.57 21.33
CA ASP A 53 -5.81 -8.04 20.90
C ASP A 53 -6.96 -8.19 21.94
N ALA A 54 -6.73 -8.83 23.10
CA ALA A 54 -7.79 -9.12 24.08
C ALA A 54 -7.75 -8.25 25.35
N LEU A 55 -8.92 -7.73 25.77
CA LEU A 55 -9.15 -6.81 26.92
C LEU A 55 -9.08 -7.43 28.33
N LEU A 56 -8.67 -8.70 28.47
CA LEU A 56 -8.60 -9.39 29.78
C LEU A 56 -7.21 -9.25 30.41
N PRO A 57 -7.10 -9.01 31.74
CA PRO A 57 -5.80 -8.93 32.40
C PRO A 57 -5.07 -10.27 32.34
N LYS A 58 -3.80 -10.23 31.92
CA LYS A 58 -2.97 -11.44 31.68
C LYS A 58 -2.96 -12.41 32.86
N SER A 59 -2.97 -11.88 34.10
CA SER A 59 -3.01 -12.67 35.33
C SER A 59 -4.26 -13.53 35.49
N PHE A 60 -5.41 -13.08 34.97
CA PHE A 60 -6.68 -13.83 35.06
C PHE A 60 -6.69 -15.02 34.11
N VAL A 61 -6.14 -14.85 32.90
CA VAL A 61 -6.01 -15.94 31.92
C VAL A 61 -5.07 -17.03 32.44
N TYR A 62 -3.93 -16.64 33.03
CA TYR A 62 -3.03 -17.60 33.66
C TYR A 62 -3.69 -18.32 34.85
N ALA A 63 -4.46 -17.61 35.68
CA ALA A 63 -5.19 -18.23 36.79
C ALA A 63 -6.21 -19.28 36.33
N LEU A 64 -6.96 -18.99 35.26
CA LEU A 64 -7.96 -19.90 34.70
C LEU A 64 -7.30 -21.14 34.04
N ALA A 65 -6.19 -20.93 33.32
CA ALA A 65 -5.40 -22.03 32.79
C ALA A 65 -4.82 -22.92 33.90
N THR A 66 -4.33 -22.33 35.00
CA THR A 66 -3.83 -23.10 36.14
C THR A 66 -4.92 -23.83 36.91
N SER A 67 -6.15 -23.29 36.98
CA SER A 67 -7.24 -23.97 37.69
C SER A 67 -7.76 -25.17 36.90
N VAL A 68 -7.91 -25.05 35.57
CA VAL A 68 -8.29 -26.17 34.70
C VAL A 68 -7.23 -27.28 34.76
N PHE A 69 -5.95 -26.90 34.77
CA PHE A 69 -4.84 -27.84 34.92
C PHE A 69 -4.86 -28.59 36.27
N PHE A 70 -5.13 -27.88 37.36
CA PHE A 70 -5.22 -28.49 38.69
C PHE A 70 -6.42 -29.43 38.81
N SER A 71 -7.57 -29.09 38.19
CA SER A 71 -8.74 -29.97 38.14
C SER A 71 -8.50 -31.25 37.34
N LEU A 72 -7.68 -31.20 36.29
CA LEU A 72 -7.30 -32.39 35.51
C LEU A 72 -6.27 -33.27 36.23
N LEU A 73 -5.38 -32.68 37.04
CA LEU A 73 -4.38 -33.42 37.83
C LEU A 73 -4.95 -34.18 39.03
N PHE A 74 -6.05 -33.70 39.62
CA PHE A 74 -6.59 -34.24 40.88
C PHE A 74 -7.72 -35.25 40.73
N ASN A 75 -8.14 -35.56 39.50
CA ASN A 75 -9.19 -36.55 39.28
C ASN A 75 -8.57 -37.95 39.34
N SER A 76 -8.64 -38.62 40.49
CA SER A 76 -7.94 -39.88 40.74
C SER A 76 -8.44 -41.05 39.88
N GLU A 77 -9.70 -41.01 39.40
CA GLU A 77 -10.23 -41.98 38.42
C GLU A 77 -9.51 -41.86 37.05
N PHE A 78 -9.13 -40.65 36.63
CA PHE A 78 -8.45 -40.43 35.36
C PHE A 78 -7.02 -40.99 35.35
N LEU A 79 -6.36 -41.00 36.51
CA LEU A 79 -5.00 -41.50 36.64
C LEU A 79 -4.92 -43.04 36.61
N GLU A 80 -5.95 -43.76 37.08
CA GLU A 80 -6.04 -45.23 36.96
C GLU A 80 -6.37 -45.67 35.52
N GLU A 81 -7.26 -44.96 34.82
CA GLU A 81 -7.61 -45.25 33.43
C GLU A 81 -6.47 -44.89 32.45
N LEU A 82 -5.62 -43.92 32.81
CA LEU A 82 -4.37 -43.60 32.10
C LEU A 82 -3.36 -44.76 32.11
N THR A 83 -3.45 -45.72 33.03
CA THR A 83 -2.48 -46.83 33.13
C THR A 83 -2.79 -47.98 32.16
N ASP A 84 -4.07 -48.25 31.89
CA ASP A 84 -4.47 -49.42 31.09
C ASP A 84 -4.38 -49.16 29.58
N ASP A 85 -4.57 -47.92 29.12
CA ASP A 85 -4.56 -47.60 27.68
C ASP A 85 -3.80 -46.31 27.33
N PHE A 86 -2.74 -46.02 28.09
CA PHE A 86 -1.91 -44.82 28.00
C PHE A 86 -1.51 -44.45 26.55
N HIS A 87 -1.21 -45.45 25.74
CA HIS A 87 -0.73 -45.27 24.38
C HIS A 87 -1.82 -44.78 23.42
N GLU A 88 -3.07 -45.24 23.57
CA GLU A 88 -4.18 -44.80 22.72
C GLU A 88 -4.58 -43.36 23.04
N VAL A 89 -4.70 -43.02 24.32
CA VAL A 89 -5.04 -41.65 24.77
C VAL A 89 -3.95 -40.64 24.33
N LEU A 90 -2.68 -41.02 24.40
CA LEU A 90 -1.59 -40.17 23.92
C LEU A 90 -1.63 -39.96 22.40
N LEU A 91 -1.97 -41.01 21.64
CA LEU A 91 -2.08 -40.94 20.19
C LEU A 91 -3.21 -39.98 19.77
N ASP A 92 -4.36 -40.08 20.43
CA ASP A 92 -5.52 -39.22 20.14
C ASP A 92 -5.25 -37.74 20.46
N LEU A 93 -4.61 -37.47 21.60
CA LEU A 93 -4.19 -36.10 21.95
C LEU A 93 -3.15 -35.55 20.97
N PHE A 94 -2.21 -36.41 20.53
CA PHE A 94 -1.22 -36.02 19.54
C PHE A 94 -1.87 -35.66 18.19
N LEU A 95 -2.79 -36.49 17.71
CA LEU A 95 -3.54 -36.26 16.46
C LEU A 95 -4.41 -35.01 16.55
N ALA A 96 -5.11 -34.80 17.67
CA ALA A 96 -5.89 -33.58 17.90
C ALA A 96 -5.02 -32.32 17.89
N SER A 97 -3.81 -32.37 18.48
CA SER A 97 -2.85 -31.26 18.45
C SER A 97 -2.32 -30.98 17.04
N LEU A 98 -2.11 -32.03 16.24
CA LEU A 98 -1.65 -31.91 14.85
C LEU A 98 -2.74 -31.27 13.98
N LEU A 99 -4.00 -31.64 14.18
CA LEU A 99 -5.12 -31.02 13.47
C LEU A 99 -5.30 -29.55 13.85
N LEU A 100 -5.22 -29.20 15.15
CA LEU A 100 -5.33 -27.81 15.59
C LEU A 100 -4.19 -26.94 15.05
N THR A 101 -2.95 -27.45 15.06
CA THR A 101 -1.79 -26.74 14.50
C THR A 101 -1.89 -26.58 12.99
N ALA A 102 -2.39 -27.59 12.27
CA ALA A 102 -2.64 -27.51 10.83
C ALA A 102 -3.70 -26.45 10.49
N VAL A 103 -4.82 -26.43 11.21
CA VAL A 103 -5.89 -25.42 11.03
C VAL A 103 -5.36 -24.02 11.35
N PHE A 104 -4.60 -23.87 12.44
CA PHE A 104 -3.99 -22.59 12.81
C PHE A 104 -2.97 -22.12 11.76
N ALA A 105 -2.15 -23.03 11.24
CA ALA A 105 -1.18 -22.74 10.17
C ALA A 105 -1.89 -22.33 8.87
N VAL A 106 -2.99 -22.98 8.49
CA VAL A 106 -3.79 -22.62 7.32
C VAL A 106 -4.44 -21.24 7.51
N TYR A 107 -5.06 -20.98 8.66
CA TYR A 107 -5.65 -19.68 8.99
C TYR A 107 -4.62 -18.55 8.94
N PHE A 108 -3.46 -18.76 9.56
CA PHE A 108 -2.39 -17.76 9.61
C PHE A 108 -1.78 -17.53 8.23
N SER A 109 -1.55 -18.61 7.46
CA SER A 109 -1.07 -18.52 6.08
C SER A 109 -2.05 -17.77 5.19
N TRP A 110 -3.36 -18.00 5.34
CA TRP A 110 -4.38 -17.27 4.59
C TRP A 110 -4.39 -15.78 4.93
N ASN A 111 -4.29 -15.42 6.21
CA ASN A 111 -4.28 -14.02 6.64
C ASN A 111 -3.02 -13.27 6.20
N GLN A 112 -1.87 -13.95 6.22
CA GLN A 112 -0.58 -13.39 5.79
C GLN A 112 -0.51 -13.21 4.27
N TRP A 113 -1.14 -14.08 3.48
CA TRP A 113 -1.26 -13.92 2.02
C TRP A 113 -2.17 -12.77 1.61
N ARG A 114 -3.19 -12.43 2.40
CA ARG A 114 -4.04 -11.25 2.15
C ARG A 114 -3.34 -9.92 2.44
N SER A 115 -2.27 -9.92 3.24
CA SER A 115 -1.63 -8.71 3.76
C SER A 115 -0.31 -8.36 3.05
N GLN A 116 -0.12 -8.80 1.81
CA GLN A 116 1.05 -8.39 1.03
C GLN A 116 1.01 -6.85 0.85
N PRO A 117 2.01 -6.10 1.33
CA PRO A 117 2.04 -4.66 1.10
C PRO A 117 2.09 -4.42 -0.41
N LYS A 118 1.16 -3.60 -0.93
CA LYS A 118 1.11 -3.24 -2.35
C LYS A 118 2.50 -2.73 -2.75
N LYS A 119 3.16 -3.42 -3.69
CA LYS A 119 4.40 -2.94 -4.29
C LYS A 119 4.04 -1.69 -5.10
N THR A 120 4.48 -0.53 -4.62
CA THR A 120 4.28 0.74 -5.32
C THR A 120 5.36 0.91 -6.37
N ASN A 121 4.97 1.39 -7.56
CA ASN A 121 5.89 1.58 -8.69
C ASN A 121 6.66 2.91 -8.64
N TYR A 122 6.44 3.75 -7.61
CA TYR A 122 6.99 5.09 -7.47
C TYR A 122 7.88 5.25 -6.22
N PRO A 123 8.82 6.21 -6.21
CA PRO A 123 9.74 6.41 -5.09
C PRO A 123 9.05 6.65 -3.75
N LYS A 124 9.71 6.33 -2.63
CA LYS A 124 9.17 6.56 -1.28
C LYS A 124 8.96 8.06 -1.01
N LEU A 125 7.87 8.40 -0.32
CA LEU A 125 7.50 9.79 0.00
C LEU A 125 8.36 10.32 1.16
N SER A 126 8.97 11.49 0.99
CA SER A 126 9.55 12.20 2.12
C SER A 126 8.46 12.69 3.07
N LYS A 127 8.70 12.66 4.38
CA LYS A 127 7.75 13.14 5.40
C LYS A 127 7.25 14.57 5.13
N VAL A 128 8.12 15.46 4.64
CA VAL A 128 7.78 16.87 4.34
C VAL A 128 6.73 16.97 3.22
N LYS A 129 6.95 16.28 2.09
CA LYS A 129 5.95 16.24 1.00
C LYS A 129 4.63 15.60 1.42
N GLN A 130 4.69 14.58 2.29
CA GLN A 130 3.49 13.94 2.83
C GLN A 130 2.66 14.91 3.68
N GLN A 131 3.31 15.68 4.55
CA GLN A 131 2.65 16.71 5.35
C GLN A 131 2.00 17.80 4.49
N ASN A 132 2.63 18.19 3.37
CA ASN A 132 2.03 19.14 2.44
C ASN A 132 0.71 18.62 1.86
N TYR A 133 0.66 17.36 1.41
CA TYR A 133 -0.61 16.79 0.91
C TYR A 133 -1.70 16.72 1.97
N TYR A 134 -1.35 16.39 3.22
CA TYR A 134 -2.30 16.44 4.32
C TYR A 134 -2.77 17.86 4.64
N ALA A 135 -1.88 18.85 4.54
CA ALA A 135 -2.25 20.26 4.73
C ALA A 135 -3.23 20.74 3.66
N LEU A 136 -3.15 20.18 2.45
CA LEU A 136 -4.15 20.38 1.40
C LEU A 136 -5.47 19.65 1.69
N GLY A 137 -5.53 18.78 2.70
CA GLY A 137 -6.72 18.02 3.10
C GLY A 137 -6.99 16.80 2.22
N MET A 138 -5.93 16.10 1.79
CA MET A 138 -6.04 14.82 1.06
C MET A 138 -5.95 13.63 2.03
N THR A 139 -6.71 12.58 1.76
CA THR A 139 -6.63 11.28 2.44
C THR A 139 -5.46 10.43 1.93
N ASP A 140 -5.06 9.40 2.68
CA ASP A 140 -3.99 8.49 2.28
C ASP A 140 -4.24 7.84 0.91
N SER A 141 -5.49 7.44 0.64
CA SER A 141 -5.89 6.83 -0.63
C SER A 141 -5.83 7.81 -1.79
N GLU A 142 -6.24 9.06 -1.59
CA GLU A 142 -6.12 10.11 -2.61
C GLU A 142 -4.66 10.44 -2.90
N ILE A 143 -3.81 10.48 -1.87
CA ILE A 143 -2.36 10.67 -2.02
C ILE A 143 -1.75 9.50 -2.79
N GLU A 144 -2.13 8.26 -2.47
CA GLU A 144 -1.68 7.07 -3.19
C GLU A 144 -2.06 7.12 -4.66
N LEU A 145 -3.34 7.37 -4.96
CA LEU A 145 -3.88 7.47 -6.31
C LEU A 145 -3.20 8.57 -7.12
N PHE A 146 -3.09 9.76 -6.53
CA PHE A 146 -2.45 10.91 -7.16
C PHE A 146 -1.00 10.59 -7.52
N ARG A 147 -0.23 10.04 -6.58
CA ARG A 147 1.18 9.75 -6.78
C ARG A 147 1.41 8.65 -7.80
N ASP A 148 0.57 7.62 -7.80
CA ASP A 148 0.63 6.58 -8.81
C ASP A 148 0.34 7.14 -10.21
N THR A 149 -0.76 7.89 -10.34
CA THR A 149 -1.18 8.50 -11.60
C THR A 149 -0.10 9.44 -12.14
N MET A 150 0.46 10.31 -11.30
CA MET A 150 1.52 11.23 -11.73
C MET A 150 2.84 10.53 -12.03
N TYR A 151 3.12 9.39 -11.40
CA TYR A 151 4.27 8.59 -11.79
C TYR A 151 4.08 7.99 -13.20
N GLN A 152 2.92 7.40 -13.48
CA GLN A 152 2.61 6.85 -14.80
C GLN A 152 2.65 7.93 -15.90
N ALA A 153 2.01 9.08 -15.65
CA ALA A 153 2.01 10.20 -16.59
C ALA A 153 3.44 10.71 -16.86
N LYS A 154 4.31 10.74 -15.84
CA LYS A 154 5.72 11.10 -16.03
C LYS A 154 6.42 10.12 -16.96
N MET A 155 6.28 8.82 -16.73
CA MET A 155 6.87 7.78 -17.59
C MET A 155 6.38 7.90 -19.03
N GLN A 156 5.09 8.16 -19.22
CA GLN A 156 4.47 8.39 -20.52
C GLN A 156 5.04 9.62 -21.23
N ILE A 157 5.23 10.75 -20.53
CA ILE A 157 5.84 11.96 -21.11
C ILE A 157 7.30 11.72 -21.49
N GLU A 158 8.05 10.96 -20.70
CA GLU A 158 9.43 10.57 -21.02
C GLU A 158 9.48 9.67 -22.27
N GLN A 159 8.55 8.71 -22.39
CA GLN A 159 8.43 7.89 -23.59
C GLN A 159 8.02 8.71 -24.82
N LEU A 160 7.05 9.63 -24.67
CA LEU A 160 6.65 10.55 -25.75
C LEU A 160 7.84 11.37 -26.23
N GLN A 161 8.66 11.88 -25.31
CA GLN A 161 9.88 12.62 -25.66
C GLN A 161 10.84 11.75 -26.45
N ALA A 162 11.10 10.51 -26.01
CA ALA A 162 11.97 9.59 -26.74
C ALA A 162 11.44 9.30 -28.15
N ASN A 163 10.12 9.11 -28.29
CA ASN A 163 9.47 8.89 -29.58
C ASN A 163 9.63 10.08 -30.52
N ILE A 164 9.36 11.30 -30.04
CA ILE A 164 9.49 12.53 -30.81
C ILE A 164 10.94 12.76 -31.26
N LEU A 165 11.92 12.49 -30.38
CA LEU A 165 13.32 12.70 -30.71
C LEU A 165 13.89 11.66 -31.69
N SER A 166 13.33 10.45 -31.72
CA SER A 166 13.79 9.35 -32.57
C SER A 166 13.20 9.34 -33.98
N ASN A 167 12.15 10.12 -34.26
CA ASN A 167 11.49 10.13 -35.56
C ASN A 167 11.28 11.55 -36.12
N SER A 168 11.75 11.81 -37.34
CA SER A 168 11.70 13.14 -37.97
C SER A 168 10.29 13.65 -38.26
N LYS A 169 9.35 12.77 -38.65
CA LYS A 169 7.94 13.16 -38.88
C LYS A 169 7.25 13.53 -37.56
N LEU A 170 7.48 12.75 -36.49
CA LEU A 170 6.98 13.08 -35.16
C LEU A 170 7.58 14.39 -34.63
N LYS A 171 8.88 14.61 -34.84
CA LYS A 171 9.54 15.88 -34.49
C LYS A 171 8.95 17.08 -35.22
N ALA A 172 8.69 16.95 -36.53
CA ALA A 172 8.07 18.03 -37.30
C ALA A 172 6.65 18.34 -36.83
N LEU A 173 5.88 17.32 -36.44
CA LEU A 173 4.56 17.48 -35.85
C LEU A 173 4.65 18.20 -34.49
N ASP A 174 5.58 17.78 -33.62
CA ASP A 174 5.79 18.41 -32.32
C ASP A 174 6.21 19.88 -32.45
N LEU A 175 7.06 20.23 -33.42
CA LEU A 175 7.42 21.63 -33.71
C LEU A 175 6.21 22.50 -34.11
N ARG A 176 5.16 21.89 -34.68
CA ARG A 176 3.93 22.60 -35.06
C ARG A 176 2.92 22.68 -33.92
N ARG A 177 2.85 21.65 -33.08
CA ARG A 177 1.81 21.50 -32.04
C ARG A 177 2.30 21.79 -30.63
N ASP A 178 3.61 21.86 -30.41
CA ASP A 178 4.25 21.97 -29.10
C ASP A 178 3.76 20.88 -28.10
N CYS A 179 3.34 19.72 -28.59
CA CYS A 179 2.64 18.73 -27.77
C CYS A 179 3.47 18.28 -26.57
N LEU A 180 4.77 18.03 -26.75
CA LEU A 180 5.64 17.64 -25.65
C LEU A 180 5.76 18.74 -24.59
N LYS A 181 5.87 20.00 -25.03
CA LYS A 181 5.97 21.16 -24.15
C LYS A 181 4.68 21.34 -23.36
N ILE A 182 3.53 21.24 -24.03
CA ILE A 182 2.20 21.34 -23.42
C ILE A 182 1.98 20.20 -22.43
N SER A 183 2.26 18.94 -22.79
CA SER A 183 2.14 17.79 -21.87
C SER A 183 2.97 17.98 -20.59
N LYS A 184 4.18 18.53 -20.72
CA LYS A 184 5.04 18.86 -19.56
C LYS A 184 4.49 20.03 -18.75
N ALA A 185 3.88 21.03 -19.39
CA ALA A 185 3.26 22.17 -18.71
C ALA A 185 2.04 21.72 -17.92
N LEU A 186 1.11 21.00 -18.56
CA LEU A 186 -0.08 20.44 -17.91
C LEU A 186 0.29 19.52 -16.74
N PHE A 187 1.27 18.63 -16.92
CA PHE A 187 1.80 17.82 -15.82
C PHE A 187 2.25 18.68 -14.62
N LYS A 188 2.97 19.78 -14.86
CA LYS A 188 3.42 20.67 -13.78
C LYS A 188 2.26 21.36 -13.08
N GLU A 189 1.24 21.81 -13.82
CA GLU A 189 0.07 22.44 -13.23
C GLU A 189 -0.76 21.45 -12.40
N ILE A 190 -0.88 20.20 -12.84
CA ILE A 190 -1.53 19.13 -12.04
C ILE A 190 -0.72 18.83 -10.77
N VAL A 191 0.62 18.82 -10.85
CA VAL A 191 1.48 18.61 -9.67
C VAL A 191 1.31 19.73 -8.62
N LYS A 192 1.13 20.97 -9.07
CA LYS A 192 0.88 22.11 -8.18
C LYS A 192 -0.51 22.03 -7.53
N ASN A 193 -1.50 21.49 -8.25
CA ASN A 193 -2.89 21.45 -7.84
C ASN A 193 -3.41 20.01 -7.69
N PRO A 194 -2.91 19.22 -6.72
CA PRO A 194 -3.17 17.79 -6.65
C PRO A 194 -4.64 17.42 -6.40
N LYS A 195 -5.44 18.34 -5.85
CA LYS A 195 -6.89 18.15 -5.67
C LYS A 195 -7.70 18.27 -6.96
N ARG A 196 -7.14 18.91 -7.98
CA ARG A 196 -7.74 19.07 -9.32
C ARG A 196 -7.42 17.91 -10.25
N LEU A 197 -7.04 16.74 -9.71
CA LEU A 197 -6.71 15.55 -10.51
C LEU A 197 -7.87 15.14 -11.43
N ALA A 198 -9.11 15.30 -10.97
CA ALA A 198 -10.31 14.98 -11.75
C ALA A 198 -10.45 15.86 -13.01
N ASP A 199 -10.08 17.14 -12.91
CA ASP A 199 -10.12 18.11 -14.00
C ASP A 199 -9.18 17.71 -15.15
N ALA A 200 -8.11 16.97 -14.85
CA ALA A 200 -7.14 16.47 -15.83
C ALA A 200 -7.38 15.01 -16.25
N SER A 201 -8.53 14.42 -15.94
CA SER A 201 -8.80 12.99 -16.16
C SER A 201 -8.67 12.57 -17.64
N HIS A 202 -9.18 13.38 -18.59
CA HIS A 202 -9.06 13.10 -20.02
C HIS A 202 -7.60 13.05 -20.48
N PHE A 203 -6.78 14.01 -20.04
CA PHE A 203 -5.35 14.01 -20.33
C PHE A 203 -4.68 12.75 -19.77
N LEU A 204 -4.87 12.47 -18.48
CA LEU A 204 -4.14 11.43 -17.74
C LEU A 204 -4.52 10.00 -18.15
N TYR A 205 -5.79 9.75 -18.46
CA TYR A 205 -6.31 8.40 -18.69
C TYR A 205 -6.66 8.11 -20.15
N THR A 206 -6.65 9.11 -21.04
CA THR A 206 -7.05 8.92 -22.44
C THR A 206 -6.05 9.54 -23.40
N HIS A 207 -5.90 10.86 -23.41
CA HIS A 207 -5.16 11.52 -24.49
C HIS A 207 -3.66 11.24 -24.46
N LEU A 208 -3.00 11.39 -23.29
CA LEU A 208 -1.57 11.11 -23.16
C LEU A 208 -1.23 9.62 -23.38
N PRO A 209 -1.91 8.65 -22.72
CA PRO A 209 -1.65 7.23 -22.97
C PRO A 209 -1.82 6.85 -24.45
N ASN A 210 -2.92 7.28 -25.08
CA ASN A 210 -3.18 6.95 -26.49
C ASN A 210 -2.15 7.59 -27.44
N LEU A 211 -1.70 8.81 -27.15
CA LEU A 211 -0.65 9.46 -27.92
C LEU A 211 0.68 8.69 -27.82
N VAL A 212 1.05 8.25 -26.62
CA VAL A 212 2.26 7.44 -26.42
C VAL A 212 2.15 6.11 -27.16
N ASP A 213 1.02 5.42 -27.04
CA ASP A 213 0.80 4.13 -27.72
C ASP A 213 0.84 4.26 -29.25
N LEU A 214 0.21 5.30 -29.80
CA LEU A 214 0.24 5.53 -31.25
C LEU A 214 1.62 5.93 -31.73
N THR A 215 2.36 6.76 -31.00
CA THR A 215 3.72 7.13 -31.39
C THR A 215 4.68 5.94 -31.29
N ASN A 216 4.50 5.03 -30.32
CA ASN A 216 5.24 3.77 -30.24
C ASN A 216 4.98 2.89 -31.46
N LYS A 217 3.69 2.60 -31.77
CA LYS A 217 3.30 1.78 -32.92
C LYS A 217 3.73 2.39 -34.25
N TYR A 218 3.66 3.72 -34.35
CA TYR A 218 4.13 4.46 -35.51
C TYR A 218 5.62 4.23 -35.77
N ILE A 219 6.44 4.33 -34.71
CA ILE A 219 7.89 4.10 -34.82
C ILE A 219 8.19 2.66 -35.20
N GLU A 220 7.52 1.70 -34.57
CA GLU A 220 7.66 0.27 -34.86
C GLU A 220 7.44 -0.02 -36.36
N ILE A 221 6.29 0.41 -36.90
CA ILE A 221 5.96 0.21 -38.32
C ILE A 221 6.92 1.00 -39.22
N ASN A 222 7.29 2.23 -38.84
CA ASN A 222 8.19 3.04 -39.64
C ASN A 222 9.60 2.44 -39.75
N GLN A 223 10.02 1.64 -38.76
CA GLN A 223 11.31 0.95 -38.74
C GLN A 223 11.33 -0.37 -39.51
N HIS A 224 10.18 -0.89 -39.97
CA HIS A 224 10.15 -2.11 -40.80
C HIS A 224 10.98 -1.92 -42.09
N GLU A 225 11.83 -2.91 -42.39
CA GLU A 225 12.71 -2.91 -43.57
C GLU A 225 11.92 -2.98 -44.89
N ILE A 226 10.83 -3.77 -44.90
CA ILE A 226 9.95 -3.91 -46.06
C ILE A 226 8.59 -3.32 -45.69
N LYS A 227 8.22 -2.22 -46.35
CA LYS A 227 6.92 -1.55 -46.20
C LYS A 227 6.15 -1.65 -47.51
N ASN A 228 4.98 -2.27 -47.47
CA ASN A 228 4.04 -2.28 -48.60
C ASN A 228 3.23 -0.97 -48.64
N LYS A 229 2.42 -0.78 -49.68
CA LYS A 229 1.57 0.42 -49.83
C LYS A 229 0.67 0.65 -48.61
N GLU A 230 0.03 -0.41 -48.13
CA GLU A 230 -0.85 -0.36 -46.96
C GLU A 230 -0.14 0.15 -45.69
N ALA A 231 1.11 -0.25 -45.47
CA ALA A 231 1.92 0.25 -44.34
C ALA A 231 2.16 1.76 -44.44
N TYR A 232 2.42 2.29 -45.64
CA TYR A 232 2.57 3.73 -45.85
C TYR A 232 1.25 4.48 -45.62
N ASP A 233 0.13 3.95 -46.12
CA ASP A 233 -1.20 4.54 -45.93
C ASP A 233 -1.54 4.59 -44.43
N LYS A 234 -1.23 3.53 -43.67
CA LYS A 234 -1.43 3.47 -42.22
C LYS A 234 -0.51 4.39 -41.42
N LEU A 235 0.74 4.58 -41.87
CA LEU A 235 1.63 5.57 -41.26
C LEU A 235 1.08 6.99 -41.46
N GLU A 236 0.54 7.30 -42.63
CA GLU A 236 -0.03 8.63 -42.88
C GLU A 236 -1.30 8.88 -42.05
N GLU A 237 -2.20 7.89 -42.01
CA GLU A 237 -3.38 7.92 -41.12
C GLU A 237 -2.95 8.09 -39.65
N GLY A 238 -1.92 7.35 -39.22
CA GLY A 238 -1.36 7.44 -37.87
C GLY A 238 -0.87 8.84 -37.52
N ILE A 239 -0.17 9.53 -38.43
CA ILE A 239 0.26 10.92 -38.22
C ILE A 239 -0.93 11.86 -38.05
N GLN A 240 -2.00 11.67 -38.82
CA GLN A 240 -3.20 12.51 -38.70
C GLN A 240 -3.88 12.33 -37.34
N VAL A 241 -3.99 11.09 -36.85
CA VAL A 241 -4.57 10.82 -35.53
C VAL A 241 -3.67 11.35 -34.40
N ILE A 242 -2.35 11.20 -34.52
CA ILE A 242 -1.38 11.79 -33.58
C ILE A 242 -1.54 13.31 -33.52
N ASP A 243 -1.74 13.97 -34.67
CA ASP A 243 -1.96 15.42 -34.73
C ASP A 243 -3.25 15.84 -34.01
N GLN A 244 -4.33 15.07 -34.15
CA GLN A 244 -5.60 15.31 -33.46
C GLN A 244 -5.46 15.13 -31.94
N LEU A 245 -4.75 14.09 -31.48
CA LEU A 245 -4.48 13.89 -30.06
C LEU A 245 -3.63 15.03 -29.49
N ALA A 246 -2.65 15.54 -30.24
CA ALA A 246 -1.87 16.70 -29.82
C ALA A 246 -2.73 17.96 -29.65
N VAL A 247 -3.71 18.17 -30.54
CA VAL A 247 -4.70 19.26 -30.39
C VAL A 247 -5.56 19.07 -29.14
N LEU A 248 -6.01 17.86 -28.86
CA LEU A 248 -6.80 17.56 -27.67
C LEU A 248 -6.01 17.81 -26.38
N ILE A 249 -4.74 17.43 -26.32
CA ILE A 249 -3.86 17.76 -25.17
C ILE A 249 -3.67 19.27 -25.02
N GLY A 250 -3.57 20.00 -26.14
CA GLY A 250 -3.60 21.47 -26.14
C GLY A 250 -4.85 22.04 -25.47
N LYS A 251 -6.01 21.45 -25.78
CA LYS A 251 -7.29 21.81 -25.17
C LYS A 251 -7.35 21.44 -23.70
N ASP A 252 -6.94 20.23 -23.31
CA ASP A 252 -6.89 19.81 -21.91
C ASP A 252 -6.08 20.79 -21.06
N TYR A 253 -4.97 21.31 -21.60
CA TYR A 253 -4.16 22.31 -20.93
C TYR A 253 -4.93 23.63 -20.74
N GLN A 254 -5.55 24.13 -21.81
CA GLN A 254 -6.36 25.36 -21.76
C GLN A 254 -7.51 25.25 -20.76
N ASP A 255 -8.24 24.14 -20.80
CA ASP A 255 -9.36 23.88 -19.90
C ASP A 255 -8.89 23.80 -18.44
N PHE A 256 -7.70 23.24 -18.18
CA PHE A 256 -7.15 23.15 -16.82
C PHE A 256 -6.71 24.51 -16.24
N VAL A 257 -6.18 25.40 -17.06
CA VAL A 257 -5.70 26.73 -16.62
C VAL A 257 -6.70 27.86 -16.85
N ALA A 258 -7.92 27.56 -17.32
CA ALA A 258 -8.93 28.55 -17.66
C ALA A 258 -9.26 29.48 -16.49
N ASP A 259 -9.46 28.93 -15.29
CA ASP A 259 -9.76 29.71 -14.08
C ASP A 259 -8.66 30.75 -13.79
N ASP A 260 -7.38 30.36 -13.91
CA ASP A 260 -6.24 31.25 -13.67
C ASP A 260 -6.18 32.39 -14.72
N LEU A 261 -6.68 32.15 -15.94
CA LEU A 261 -6.73 33.15 -17.01
C LEU A 261 -7.89 34.12 -16.81
N GLU A 262 -9.07 33.64 -16.39
CA GLU A 262 -10.21 34.50 -16.06
C GLU A 262 -9.90 35.44 -14.89
N ASP A 263 -9.24 34.93 -13.84
CA ASP A 263 -8.80 35.73 -12.70
C ASP A 263 -7.82 36.83 -13.14
N LEU A 264 -6.84 36.49 -14.00
CA LEU A 264 -5.90 37.46 -14.54
C LEU A 264 -6.59 38.54 -15.38
N ASP A 265 -7.58 38.17 -16.21
CA ASP A 265 -8.34 39.14 -17.00
C ASP A 265 -9.13 40.11 -16.12
N LEU A 266 -9.71 39.64 -15.02
CA LEU A 266 -10.36 40.49 -14.02
C LEU A 266 -9.35 41.45 -13.38
N GLU A 267 -8.19 40.96 -12.95
CA GLU A 267 -7.13 41.80 -12.37
C GLU A 267 -6.63 42.87 -13.35
N ILE A 268 -6.44 42.50 -14.63
CA ILE A 268 -6.06 43.44 -15.70
C ILE A 268 -7.15 44.51 -15.88
N ASN A 269 -8.43 44.12 -15.90
CA ASN A 269 -9.55 45.05 -16.06
C ASN A 269 -9.67 46.02 -14.87
N VAL A 270 -9.47 45.53 -13.64
CA VAL A 270 -9.41 46.36 -12.43
C VAL A 270 -8.24 47.32 -12.50
N ALA A 271 -7.04 46.85 -12.84
CA ALA A 271 -5.84 47.67 -12.98
C ALA A 271 -6.03 48.78 -14.05
N ARG A 272 -6.60 48.45 -15.21
CA ARG A 272 -6.93 49.42 -16.27
C ARG A 272 -7.88 50.49 -15.76
N LYS A 273 -8.95 50.11 -15.07
CA LYS A 273 -9.92 51.06 -14.49
C LYS A 273 -9.29 52.01 -13.47
N HIS A 274 -8.31 51.54 -12.69
CA HIS A 274 -7.55 52.39 -11.78
C HIS A 274 -6.64 53.38 -12.52
N ILE A 275 -6.01 52.96 -13.62
CA ILE A 275 -5.19 53.84 -14.46
C ILE A 275 -6.07 54.94 -15.09
N ASP A 276 -7.21 54.56 -15.67
CA ASP A 276 -8.13 55.50 -16.33
C ASP A 276 -8.67 56.54 -15.34
N ARG A 277 -9.12 56.11 -14.15
CA ARG A 277 -9.61 57.02 -13.10
C ARG A 277 -8.52 58.00 -12.62
N ASN A 278 -7.29 57.52 -12.44
CA ASN A 278 -6.18 58.39 -12.02
C ASN A 278 -5.77 59.40 -13.11
N ALA A 279 -5.93 59.05 -14.39
CA ALA A 279 -5.70 59.96 -15.50
C ALA A 279 -6.79 61.06 -15.58
N ASP A 280 -8.05 60.72 -15.31
CA ASP A 280 -9.16 61.67 -15.23
C ASP A 280 -9.00 62.65 -14.05
N ASP A 281 -8.59 62.15 -12.88
CA ASP A 281 -8.35 63.00 -11.69
C ASP A 281 -7.19 64.00 -11.90
N GLN A 282 -6.20 63.67 -12.74
CA GLN A 282 -5.13 64.60 -13.12
C GLN A 282 -5.57 65.66 -14.15
N ASN A 283 -6.54 65.34 -15.00
CA ASN A 283 -7.09 66.29 -15.98
C ASN A 283 -8.07 67.29 -15.36
N LEU A 284 -8.66 66.98 -14.19
CA LEU A 284 -9.58 67.86 -13.46
C LEU A 284 -8.87 68.89 -12.55
N GLN A 285 -7.53 68.88 -12.49
CA GLN A 285 -6.73 69.84 -11.70
C GLN A 285 -6.17 71.02 -12.52
N PHE A 286 -6.64 71.23 -13.75
CA PHE A 286 -6.28 72.36 -14.62
C PHE A 286 -7.48 73.24 -14.96
#